data_AF-A0A7W7RZD8-F1
#
_entry.id   AF-A0A7W7RZD8-F1
#
_cell.length_a   1.000
_cell.length_b   1.000
_cell.length_c   1.000
_cell.angle_alpha   90.00
_cell.angle_beta   90.00
_cell.angle_gamma   90.00
#
_symmetry.space_group_name_H-M   'P 1'
#
loop_
_entity.id
_entity.type
_entity.pdbx_description
1 polymer ?
#
loop_
_entity_poly.entity_id
_entity_poly.type
_entity_poly.pdbx_seq_one_letter_code
_entity_poly.pdbx_strand_id
1 'polypeptide(L)'
;MTYDDIDRWCQGPCMQGARRRARDYDAAITAYRAAYDQWLAGALDEIPTMPEAPRLGIAVLGDPVYCQACTYGVKAKLSRLDGMACIYAREADGMRGASSEARVSGSSERASLSPTVEDLDELDGWLRDWRAVYLGADSISRQGGLTDSLTLGCAWLVARLERIMARPSIAADFGQEVNAWHARLARFDAADVVVHRKPLRCPSCAGLTLEWREGEDKVTCRMRDCGRILLVTEYDALVEEAVKPVRRPARSETMITL
;
A
#
# COMPACT_ATOMS: atom_id res chain seq x y z
N MET A 1 26.52 -11.02 10.67
CA MET A 1 25.49 -11.68 9.84
C MET A 1 25.83 -11.31 8.41
N THR A 2 26.32 -12.25 7.62
CA THR A 2 26.72 -12.00 6.22
C THR A 2 25.48 -11.95 5.33
N TYR A 3 25.60 -11.34 4.14
CA TYR A 3 24.52 -11.27 3.15
C TYR A 3 24.08 -12.67 2.66
N ASP A 4 24.89 -13.70 2.95
CA ASP A 4 24.72 -15.09 2.50
C ASP A 4 23.41 -15.75 2.96
N ASP A 5 22.78 -15.25 4.04
CA ASP A 5 21.53 -15.78 4.58
C ASP A 5 20.26 -15.03 4.11
N ILE A 6 20.34 -14.23 3.05
CA ILE A 6 19.21 -13.40 2.56
C ILE A 6 17.94 -14.20 2.23
N ASP A 7 18.10 -15.47 1.88
CA ASP A 7 16.99 -16.38 1.56
C ASP A 7 16.24 -16.86 2.80
N ARG A 8 16.87 -16.79 3.98
CA ARG A 8 16.24 -17.10 5.28
C ARG A 8 15.52 -15.90 5.88
N TRP A 9 15.69 -14.71 5.32
CA TRP A 9 14.99 -13.53 5.79
C TRP A 9 13.52 -13.62 5.42
N CYS A 10 12.68 -13.03 6.27
CA CYS A 10 11.26 -12.94 6.01
C CYS A 10 11.00 -12.38 4.61
N GLN A 11 10.17 -13.03 3.82
CA GLN A 11 9.82 -12.54 2.48
C GLN A 11 8.75 -11.43 2.48
N GLY A 12 8.28 -11.03 3.65
CA GLY A 12 7.31 -9.96 3.82
C GLY A 12 7.87 -8.54 3.71
N PRO A 13 7.00 -7.53 3.77
CA PRO A 13 7.38 -6.12 3.65
C PRO A 13 8.38 -5.67 4.72
N CYS A 14 8.41 -6.33 5.89
CA CYS A 14 9.35 -5.99 6.96
C CYS A 14 10.82 -6.07 6.55
N MET A 15 11.17 -6.94 5.59
CA MET A 15 12.54 -7.11 5.11
C MET A 15 12.72 -6.71 3.65
N GLN A 16 11.66 -6.31 2.93
CA GLN A 16 11.74 -5.96 1.51
C GLN A 16 12.77 -4.86 1.24
N GLY A 17 12.82 -3.81 2.07
CA GLY A 17 13.80 -2.73 1.94
C GLY A 17 15.24 -3.18 2.21
N ALA A 18 15.45 -4.08 3.17
CA ALA A 18 16.76 -4.66 3.44
C ALA A 18 17.22 -5.59 2.30
N ARG A 19 16.33 -6.44 1.79
CA ARG A 19 16.61 -7.32 0.63
C ARG A 19 16.94 -6.52 -0.62
N ARG A 20 16.20 -5.43 -0.88
CA ARG A 20 16.51 -4.51 -1.99
C ARG A 20 17.91 -3.93 -1.86
N ARG A 21 18.25 -3.36 -0.69
CA ARG A 21 19.61 -2.80 -0.46
C ARG A 21 20.73 -3.83 -0.61
N ALA A 22 20.50 -5.06 -0.15
CA ALA A 22 21.46 -6.14 -0.33
C ALA A 22 21.67 -6.45 -1.82
N ARG A 23 20.59 -6.61 -2.60
CA ARG A 23 20.67 -6.82 -4.06
C ARG A 23 21.33 -5.65 -4.79
N ASP A 24 21.00 -4.42 -4.40
CA ASP A 24 21.61 -3.21 -4.97
C ASP A 24 23.14 -3.20 -4.71
N TYR A 25 23.56 -3.64 -3.52
CA TYR A 25 24.97 -3.79 -3.18
C TYR A 25 25.66 -4.92 -3.96
N ASP A 26 25.02 -6.08 -4.09
CA ASP A 26 25.58 -7.21 -4.87
C ASP A 26 25.77 -6.83 -6.35
N ALA A 27 24.81 -6.08 -6.91
CA ALA A 27 24.91 -5.51 -8.25
C ALA A 27 26.06 -4.50 -8.34
N ALA A 28 26.22 -3.61 -7.35
CA ALA A 28 27.32 -2.66 -7.30
C ALA A 28 28.69 -3.35 -7.18
N ILE A 29 28.80 -4.41 -6.39
CA ILE A 29 30.03 -5.21 -6.25
C ILE A 29 30.37 -5.93 -7.56
N THR A 30 29.36 -6.45 -8.26
CA THR A 30 29.55 -7.08 -9.57
C THR A 30 30.08 -6.06 -10.59
N ALA A 31 29.49 -4.87 -10.63
CA ALA A 31 29.96 -3.78 -11.49
C ALA A 31 31.37 -3.31 -11.11
N TYR A 32 31.66 -3.17 -9.81
CA TYR A 32 32.99 -2.84 -9.30
C TYR A 32 34.04 -3.87 -9.72
N ARG A 33 33.76 -5.17 -9.59
CA ARG A 33 34.69 -6.24 -9.99
C ARG A 33 35.01 -6.17 -11.48
N ALA A 34 33.99 -5.99 -12.32
CA ALA A 34 34.18 -5.84 -13.76
C ALA A 34 35.02 -4.59 -14.10
N ALA A 35 34.78 -3.46 -13.44
CA ALA A 35 35.59 -2.26 -13.62
C ALA A 35 37.03 -2.45 -13.10
N TYR A 36 37.21 -3.14 -11.99
CA TYR A 36 38.52 -3.42 -11.40
C TYR A 36 39.36 -4.32 -12.31
N ASP A 37 38.75 -5.33 -12.95
CA ASP A 37 39.40 -6.17 -13.95
C ASP A 37 39.83 -5.36 -15.18
N GLN A 38 39.01 -4.41 -15.63
CA GLN A 38 39.36 -3.48 -16.71
C GLN A 38 40.53 -2.57 -16.33
N TRP A 39 40.54 -2.05 -15.10
CA TRP A 39 41.64 -1.26 -14.58
C TRP A 39 42.95 -2.07 -14.51
N LEU A 40 42.89 -3.30 -14.00
CA LEU A 40 44.04 -4.22 -13.99
C LEU A 40 44.59 -4.51 -15.40
N ALA A 41 43.71 -4.55 -16.40
CA ALA A 41 44.10 -4.72 -17.80
C ALA A 41 44.66 -3.43 -18.46
N GLY A 42 44.70 -2.31 -17.73
CA GLY A 42 45.15 -1.01 -18.24
C GLY A 42 44.13 -0.31 -19.15
N ALA A 43 42.86 -0.72 -19.13
CA ALA A 43 41.79 -0.12 -19.92
C ALA A 43 41.12 1.09 -19.25
N LEU A 44 41.40 1.32 -17.96
CA LEU A 44 40.93 2.48 -17.19
C LEU A 44 42.12 3.17 -16.52
N ASP A 45 42.11 4.51 -16.53
CA ASP A 45 43.20 5.31 -15.95
C ASP A 45 43.10 5.41 -14.41
N GLU A 46 41.90 5.33 -13.87
CA GLU A 46 41.62 5.49 -12.44
C GLU A 46 41.19 4.18 -11.78
N ILE A 47 41.61 3.97 -10.53
CA ILE A 47 41.20 2.82 -9.71
C ILE A 47 39.71 2.95 -9.39
N PRO A 48 38.86 1.97 -9.76
CA PRO A 48 37.45 1.98 -9.40
C PRO A 48 37.26 2.06 -7.88
N THR A 49 36.28 2.84 -7.43
CA THR A 49 35.99 2.97 -6.00
C THR A 49 35.18 1.77 -5.51
N MET A 50 35.61 1.15 -4.40
CA MET A 50 34.90 0.04 -3.79
C MET A 50 33.54 0.51 -3.22
N PRO A 51 32.43 -0.14 -3.58
CA PRO A 51 31.12 0.17 -3.01
C PRO A 51 31.09 -0.04 -1.49
N GLU A 52 30.51 0.91 -0.75
CA GLU A 52 30.30 0.78 0.70
C GLU A 52 29.18 -0.24 0.99
N ALA A 53 29.42 -1.13 1.96
CA ALA A 53 28.42 -2.10 2.39
C ALA A 53 27.20 -1.39 3.01
N PRO A 54 25.96 -1.70 2.60
CA PRO A 54 24.78 -1.04 3.13
C PRO A 54 24.61 -1.39 4.62
N ARG A 55 24.35 -0.37 5.43
CA ARG A 55 23.93 -0.57 6.82
C ARG A 55 22.53 -1.17 6.85
N LEU A 56 22.45 -2.45 7.18
CA LEU A 56 21.19 -3.15 7.36
C LEU A 56 20.69 -3.03 8.80
N GLY A 57 19.38 -2.97 8.98
CA GLY A 57 18.76 -3.08 10.30
C GLY A 57 18.84 -4.53 10.83
N ILE A 58 18.21 -4.77 11.98
CA ILE A 58 18.09 -6.11 12.56
C ILE A 58 17.35 -7.02 11.57
N ALA A 59 17.98 -8.12 11.16
CA ALA A 59 17.38 -9.07 10.24
C ALA A 59 16.26 -9.85 10.93
N VAL A 60 15.08 -9.86 10.31
CA VAL A 60 13.95 -10.67 10.75
C VAL A 60 13.91 -11.94 9.90
N LEU A 61 14.08 -13.09 10.54
CA LEU A 61 14.03 -14.39 9.87
C LEU A 61 12.58 -14.79 9.55
N GLY A 62 12.40 -15.52 8.46
CA GLY A 62 11.15 -16.19 8.14
C GLY A 62 10.93 -17.41 9.03
N ASP A 63 9.66 -17.80 9.21
CA ASP A 63 9.28 -19.03 9.92
C ASP A 63 8.03 -19.66 9.26
N PRO A 64 8.18 -20.50 8.21
CA PRO A 64 9.43 -20.82 7.50
C PRO A 64 9.82 -19.77 6.45
N VAL A 65 8.87 -19.03 5.87
CA VAL A 65 9.10 -18.04 4.79
C VAL A 65 8.77 -16.62 5.24
N TYR A 66 7.70 -16.48 6.02
CA TYR A 66 7.28 -15.21 6.59
C TYR A 66 7.43 -15.24 8.11
N CYS A 67 7.78 -14.11 8.71
CA CYS A 67 7.69 -13.98 10.15
C CYS A 67 6.21 -13.88 10.58
N GLN A 68 5.93 -14.18 11.85
CA GLN A 68 4.58 -14.16 12.41
C GLN A 68 3.83 -12.84 12.13
N ALA A 69 4.50 -11.69 12.29
CA ALA A 69 3.90 -10.39 12.02
C ALA A 69 3.47 -10.22 10.55
N CYS A 70 4.27 -10.70 9.60
CA CYS A 70 3.92 -10.65 8.18
C CYS A 70 2.83 -11.67 7.84
N THR A 71 2.82 -12.85 8.46
CA THR A 71 1.74 -13.83 8.34
C THR A 71 0.40 -13.24 8.77
N TYR A 72 0.34 -12.56 9.92
CA TYR A 72 -0.86 -11.84 10.35
C TYR A 72 -1.23 -10.71 9.37
N GLY A 73 -0.24 -9.99 8.84
CA GLY A 73 -0.47 -8.97 7.82
C GLY A 73 -1.12 -9.54 6.55
N VAL A 74 -0.66 -10.69 6.07
CA VAL A 74 -1.27 -11.41 4.93
C VAL A 74 -2.70 -11.84 5.29
N LYS A 75 -2.93 -12.35 6.50
CA LYS A 75 -4.28 -12.73 6.98
C LYS A 75 -5.25 -11.57 6.95
N ALA A 76 -4.83 -10.44 7.50
CA ALA A 76 -5.66 -9.24 7.57
C ALA A 76 -5.98 -8.67 6.18
N LYS A 77 -5.04 -8.78 5.23
CA LYS A 77 -5.26 -8.36 3.84
C LYS A 77 -6.24 -9.29 3.13
N LEU A 78 -6.01 -10.60 3.23
CA LEU A 78 -6.87 -11.62 2.63
C LEU A 78 -8.31 -11.53 3.16
N SER A 79 -8.49 -11.30 4.46
CA SER A 79 -9.82 -11.19 5.08
C SER A 79 -10.58 -9.92 4.71
N ARG A 80 -10.00 -9.01 3.93
CA ARG A 80 -10.66 -7.79 3.45
C ARG A 80 -11.01 -7.86 1.97
N LEU A 81 -10.45 -8.82 1.23
CA LEU A 81 -10.62 -8.89 -0.22
C LEU A 81 -12.09 -9.08 -0.63
N ASP A 82 -12.87 -9.84 0.16
CA ASP A 82 -14.30 -10.02 -0.08
C ASP A 82 -15.08 -8.70 0.04
N GLY A 83 -14.87 -7.94 1.11
CA GLY A 83 -15.49 -6.63 1.31
C GLY A 83 -15.10 -5.63 0.22
N MET A 84 -13.81 -5.59 -0.14
CA MET A 84 -13.32 -4.76 -1.23
C MET A 84 -13.95 -5.15 -2.58
N ALA A 85 -14.05 -6.45 -2.87
CA ALA A 85 -14.66 -6.95 -4.09
C ALA A 85 -16.16 -6.61 -4.17
N CYS A 86 -16.90 -6.68 -3.06
CA CYS A 86 -18.30 -6.27 -3.01
C CYS A 86 -18.49 -4.77 -3.31
N ILE A 87 -17.62 -3.91 -2.76
CA ILE A 87 -17.65 -2.47 -3.07
C ILE A 87 -17.29 -2.23 -4.52
N TYR A 88 -16.26 -2.92 -5.03
CA TYR A 88 -15.83 -2.77 -6.40
C TYR A 88 -16.95 -3.16 -7.39
N ALA A 89 -17.64 -4.28 -7.14
CA ALA A 89 -18.81 -4.71 -7.90
C ALA A 89 -19.92 -3.64 -7.87
N ARG A 90 -20.27 -3.15 -6.67
CA ARG A 90 -21.30 -2.10 -6.49
C ARG A 90 -20.98 -0.83 -7.27
N GLU A 91 -19.72 -0.39 -7.28
CA GLU A 91 -19.32 0.80 -8.02
C GLU A 91 -19.42 0.61 -9.54
N ALA A 92 -19.19 -0.61 -10.03
CA ALA A 92 -19.31 -0.93 -11.45
C ALA A 92 -20.77 -0.94 -11.94
N ASP A 93 -21.72 -1.31 -11.07
CA ASP A 93 -23.16 -1.29 -11.37
C ASP A 93 -23.75 0.13 -11.45
N GLY A 94 -22.92 1.18 -11.36
CA GLY A 94 -23.37 2.57 -11.44
C GLY A 94 -24.05 3.06 -10.17
N MET A 95 -24.05 2.27 -9.10
CA MET A 95 -24.56 2.64 -7.77
C MET A 95 -23.55 3.51 -7.01
N ARG A 96 -22.87 4.43 -7.70
CA ARG A 96 -22.23 5.58 -7.05
C ARG A 96 -23.37 6.45 -6.52
N GLY A 97 -23.27 6.84 -5.24
CA GLY A 97 -24.28 7.67 -4.59
C GLY A 97 -24.70 8.84 -5.49
N ALA A 98 -26.00 9.15 -5.46
CA ALA A 98 -26.66 10.18 -6.27
C ALA A 98 -26.14 11.60 -5.97
N SER A 99 -24.89 11.88 -6.29
CA SER A 99 -24.25 13.18 -6.08
C SER A 99 -23.23 13.49 -7.19
N SER A 100 -23.67 13.41 -8.44
CA SER A 100 -23.32 14.36 -9.51
C SER A 100 -23.81 13.80 -10.85
N GLU A 101 -24.67 14.58 -11.49
CA GLU A 101 -25.18 14.44 -12.86
C GLU A 101 -24.17 13.82 -13.84
N ALA A 102 -24.40 12.58 -14.27
CA ALA A 102 -23.75 12.00 -15.44
C ALA A 102 -24.73 12.03 -16.61
N ARG A 103 -24.53 12.97 -17.55
CA ARG A 103 -25.20 12.98 -18.86
C ARG A 103 -24.81 11.74 -19.65
N VAL A 104 -25.79 10.91 -20.01
CA VAL A 104 -25.58 9.77 -20.91
C VAL A 104 -25.98 10.19 -22.32
N SER A 105 -25.00 10.22 -23.23
CA SER A 105 -25.18 10.41 -24.66
C SER A 105 -24.35 9.35 -25.39
N GLY A 106 -25.02 8.51 -26.18
CA GLY A 106 -24.38 7.64 -27.16
C GLY A 106 -24.53 6.16 -26.89
N SER A 107 -25.48 5.53 -27.59
CA SER A 107 -25.50 4.08 -27.80
C SER A 107 -24.47 3.69 -28.86
N SER A 108 -23.53 2.81 -28.56
CA SER A 108 -22.94 1.92 -29.57
C SER A 108 -22.27 0.70 -28.94
N GLU A 109 -22.56 -0.46 -29.54
CA GLU A 109 -21.88 -1.76 -29.45
C GLU A 109 -22.14 -2.62 -28.20
N ARG A 110 -22.23 -3.95 -28.43
CA ARG A 110 -22.37 -4.97 -27.38
C ARG A 110 -21.27 -4.73 -26.36
N ALA A 111 -21.65 -4.44 -25.12
CA ALA A 111 -20.72 -4.29 -24.02
C ALA A 111 -19.83 -5.53 -23.97
N SER A 112 -18.53 -5.33 -24.18
CA SER A 112 -17.54 -6.21 -23.57
C SER A 112 -17.92 -6.32 -22.09
N LEU A 113 -17.70 -7.50 -21.47
CA LEU A 113 -17.83 -7.60 -20.03
C LEU A 113 -17.09 -6.40 -19.43
N SER A 114 -17.75 -5.70 -18.49
CA SER A 114 -17.13 -4.51 -17.92
C SER A 114 -15.77 -4.94 -17.33
N PRO A 115 -14.70 -4.13 -17.45
CA PRO A 115 -13.38 -4.50 -16.92
C PRO A 115 -13.43 -4.96 -15.45
N THR A 116 -14.41 -4.48 -14.69
CA THR A 116 -14.67 -4.95 -13.33
C THR A 116 -15.12 -6.40 -13.24
N VAL A 117 -16.01 -6.87 -14.12
CA VAL A 117 -16.43 -8.28 -14.11
C VAL A 117 -15.26 -9.18 -14.45
N GLU A 118 -14.41 -8.77 -15.40
CA GLU A 118 -13.18 -9.50 -15.75
C GLU A 118 -12.21 -9.57 -14.55
N ASP A 119 -11.96 -8.45 -13.87
CA ASP A 119 -11.11 -8.41 -12.67
C ASP A 119 -11.67 -9.30 -11.53
N LEU A 120 -12.99 -9.31 -11.34
CA LEU A 120 -13.64 -10.14 -10.31
C LEU A 120 -13.66 -11.62 -10.69
N ASP A 121 -13.82 -11.95 -11.96
CA ASP A 121 -13.67 -13.32 -12.46
C ASP A 121 -12.21 -13.81 -12.34
N GLU A 122 -11.22 -12.94 -12.57
CA GLU A 122 -9.79 -13.22 -12.33
C GLU A 122 -9.54 -13.50 -10.84
N LEU A 123 -10.10 -12.67 -9.94
CA LEU A 123 -10.00 -12.90 -8.50
C LEU A 123 -10.65 -14.22 -8.08
N ASP A 124 -11.84 -14.56 -8.62
CA ASP A 124 -12.50 -15.84 -8.37
C ASP A 124 -11.66 -17.03 -8.87
N GLY A 125 -11.09 -16.92 -10.07
CA GLY A 125 -10.12 -17.88 -10.60
C GLY A 125 -8.96 -18.10 -9.66
N TRP A 126 -8.31 -17.01 -9.26
CA TRP A 126 -7.21 -17.02 -8.32
C TRP A 126 -7.55 -17.70 -6.98
N LEU A 127 -8.71 -17.41 -6.39
CA LEU A 127 -9.16 -18.06 -5.15
C LEU A 127 -9.32 -19.58 -5.32
N ARG A 128 -9.88 -20.01 -6.45
CA ARG A 128 -10.10 -21.43 -6.76
C ARG A 128 -8.79 -22.16 -7.04
N ASP A 129 -7.87 -21.51 -7.73
CA ASP A 129 -6.55 -22.07 -8.04
C ASP A 129 -5.73 -22.27 -6.75
N TRP A 130 -5.74 -21.32 -5.82
CA TRP A 130 -5.07 -21.51 -4.53
C TRP A 130 -5.68 -22.60 -3.67
N ARG A 131 -7.01 -22.76 -3.74
CA ARG A 131 -7.70 -23.88 -3.11
C ARG A 131 -7.27 -25.22 -3.73
N ALA A 132 -7.14 -25.28 -5.06
CA ALA A 132 -6.67 -26.45 -5.79
C ALA A 132 -5.21 -26.80 -5.43
N VAL A 133 -4.32 -25.81 -5.46
CA VAL A 133 -2.90 -25.95 -5.06
C VAL A 133 -2.77 -26.47 -3.63
N TYR A 134 -3.56 -25.94 -2.69
CA TYR A 134 -3.52 -26.42 -1.31
C TYR A 134 -3.97 -27.89 -1.17
N LEU A 135 -5.02 -28.27 -1.91
CA LEU A 135 -5.58 -29.62 -1.89
C LEU A 135 -4.77 -30.62 -2.74
N GLY A 136 -3.86 -30.15 -3.60
CA GLY A 136 -3.16 -31.00 -4.57
C GLY A 136 -4.11 -31.55 -5.63
N ALA A 137 -5.08 -30.76 -6.06
CA ALA A 137 -6.10 -31.12 -7.04
C ALA A 137 -6.03 -30.21 -8.27
N ASP A 138 -6.73 -30.60 -9.33
CA ASP A 138 -6.98 -29.75 -10.49
C ASP A 138 -7.90 -28.57 -10.14
N SER A 139 -8.01 -27.60 -11.06
CA SER A 139 -8.78 -26.37 -10.82
C SER A 139 -10.22 -26.67 -10.40
N ILE A 140 -10.64 -26.02 -9.33
CA ILE A 140 -11.95 -26.26 -8.72
C ILE A 140 -12.99 -25.44 -9.49
N SER A 141 -14.12 -26.05 -9.82
CA SER A 141 -15.25 -25.36 -10.43
C SER A 141 -15.84 -24.30 -9.50
N ARG A 142 -16.35 -23.19 -10.07
CA ARG A 142 -17.06 -22.15 -9.33
C ARG A 142 -18.24 -22.73 -8.53
N GLN A 143 -18.41 -22.25 -7.29
CA GLN A 143 -19.53 -22.63 -6.43
C GLN A 143 -20.49 -21.44 -6.31
N GLY A 144 -21.66 -21.53 -6.97
CA GLY A 144 -22.69 -20.49 -6.88
C GLY A 144 -22.41 -19.24 -7.73
N GLY A 145 -23.05 -18.12 -7.36
CA GLY A 145 -22.84 -16.83 -8.00
C GLY A 145 -21.44 -16.26 -7.71
N LEU A 146 -21.00 -15.28 -8.51
CA LEU A 146 -19.64 -14.72 -8.40
C LEU A 146 -19.34 -14.19 -6.99
N THR A 147 -20.24 -13.36 -6.43
CA THR A 147 -20.07 -12.78 -5.09
C THR A 147 -20.03 -13.84 -3.98
N ASP A 148 -20.84 -14.89 -4.11
CA ASP A 148 -20.88 -16.00 -3.15
C ASP A 148 -19.58 -16.81 -3.22
N SER A 149 -19.11 -17.09 -4.44
CA SER A 149 -17.85 -17.79 -4.70
C SER A 149 -16.65 -17.02 -4.16
N LEU A 150 -16.60 -15.70 -4.36
CA LEU A 150 -15.56 -14.82 -3.80
C LEU A 150 -15.56 -14.87 -2.27
N THR A 151 -16.73 -14.69 -1.64
CA THR A 151 -16.88 -14.70 -0.18
C THR A 151 -16.44 -16.04 0.41
N LEU A 152 -16.93 -17.15 -0.16
CA LEU A 152 -16.58 -18.50 0.29
C LEU A 152 -15.11 -18.82 0.05
N GLY A 153 -14.55 -18.40 -1.09
CA GLY A 153 -13.14 -18.58 -1.43
C GLY A 153 -12.22 -17.85 -0.46
N CYS A 154 -12.47 -16.56 -0.22
CA CYS A 154 -11.75 -15.76 0.77
C CYS A 154 -11.84 -16.38 2.17
N ALA A 155 -13.04 -16.71 2.65
CA ALA A 155 -13.24 -17.33 3.96
C ALA A 155 -12.49 -18.66 4.09
N TRP A 156 -12.53 -19.49 3.04
CA TRP A 156 -11.85 -20.79 3.02
C TRP A 156 -10.33 -20.64 3.14
N LEU A 157 -9.74 -19.68 2.42
CA LEU A 157 -8.31 -19.39 2.46
C LEU A 157 -7.89 -18.75 3.78
N VAL A 158 -8.65 -17.80 4.33
CA VAL A 158 -8.38 -17.20 5.65
C VAL A 158 -8.32 -18.28 6.73
N ALA A 159 -9.26 -19.23 6.72
CA ALA A 159 -9.32 -20.32 7.68
C ALA A 159 -8.13 -21.29 7.57
N ARG A 160 -7.44 -21.33 6.42
CA ARG A 160 -6.31 -22.24 6.15
C ARG A 160 -4.98 -21.52 6.00
N LEU A 161 -4.95 -20.20 6.15
CA LEU A 161 -3.78 -19.39 5.90
C LEU A 161 -2.56 -19.91 6.66
N GLU A 162 -2.68 -20.16 7.95
CA GLU A 162 -1.54 -20.60 8.77
C GLU A 162 -0.93 -21.90 8.24
N ARG A 163 -1.76 -22.81 7.71
CA ARG A 163 -1.30 -24.07 7.09
C ARG A 163 -0.68 -23.84 5.71
N ILE A 164 -1.19 -22.87 4.94
CA ILE A 164 -0.60 -22.45 3.66
C ILE A 164 0.79 -21.84 3.91
N MET A 165 0.88 -20.92 4.87
CA MET A 165 2.13 -20.21 5.20
C MET A 165 3.18 -21.12 5.83
N ALA A 166 2.77 -22.22 6.47
CA ALA A 166 3.66 -23.26 6.98
C ALA A 166 4.29 -24.14 5.88
N ARG A 167 3.86 -24.04 4.61
CA ARG A 167 4.39 -24.82 3.48
C ARG A 167 5.37 -23.97 2.66
N PRO A 168 6.70 -24.17 2.76
CA PRO A 168 7.69 -23.31 2.11
C PRO A 168 7.55 -23.26 0.58
N SER A 169 7.10 -24.35 -0.03
CA SER A 169 6.95 -24.48 -1.48
C SER A 169 5.87 -23.58 -2.09
N ILE A 170 4.93 -23.07 -1.28
CA ILE A 170 3.81 -22.24 -1.77
C ILE A 170 3.63 -20.93 -1.00
N ALA A 171 4.19 -20.82 0.21
CA ALA A 171 3.96 -19.67 1.08
C ALA A 171 4.43 -18.34 0.47
N ALA A 172 5.58 -18.35 -0.21
CA ALA A 172 6.17 -17.18 -0.86
C ALA A 172 5.21 -16.58 -1.90
N ASP A 173 4.76 -17.39 -2.85
CA ASP A 173 3.91 -16.96 -3.95
C ASP A 173 2.53 -16.56 -3.44
N PHE A 174 1.94 -17.36 -2.54
CA PHE A 174 0.67 -17.05 -1.91
C PHE A 174 0.68 -15.68 -1.23
N GLY A 175 1.68 -15.42 -0.40
CA GLY A 175 1.80 -14.16 0.31
C GLY A 175 1.99 -12.97 -0.64
N GLN A 176 2.78 -13.13 -1.71
CA GLN A 176 2.97 -12.08 -2.72
C GLN A 176 1.68 -11.77 -3.48
N GLU A 177 0.96 -12.80 -3.91
CA GLU A 177 -0.28 -12.62 -4.67
C GLU A 177 -1.41 -12.02 -3.84
N VAL A 178 -1.55 -12.41 -2.56
CA VAL A 178 -2.47 -11.72 -1.62
C VAL A 178 -2.14 -10.23 -1.53
N ASN A 179 -0.85 -9.88 -1.44
CA ASN A 179 -0.43 -8.49 -1.38
C ASN A 179 -0.74 -7.74 -2.69
N ALA A 180 -0.58 -8.40 -3.84
CA ALA A 180 -0.89 -7.83 -5.15
C ALA A 180 -2.39 -7.57 -5.31
N TRP A 181 -3.25 -8.55 -4.98
CA TRP A 181 -4.70 -8.39 -5.01
C TRP A 181 -5.18 -7.31 -4.05
N HIS A 182 -4.66 -7.30 -2.82
CA HIS A 182 -4.98 -6.25 -1.87
C HIS A 182 -4.56 -4.88 -2.38
N ALA A 183 -3.36 -4.73 -2.96
CA ALA A 183 -2.93 -3.45 -3.51
C ALA A 183 -3.83 -2.98 -4.68
N ARG A 184 -4.26 -3.91 -5.54
CA ARG A 184 -5.18 -3.65 -6.66
C ARG A 184 -6.54 -3.15 -6.18
N LEU A 185 -7.07 -3.73 -5.10
CA LEU A 185 -8.41 -3.45 -4.58
C LEU A 185 -8.45 -2.50 -3.38
N ALA A 186 -7.30 -2.06 -2.84
CA ALA A 186 -7.22 -1.25 -1.62
C ALA A 186 -8.08 0.02 -1.66
N ARG A 187 -8.23 0.64 -2.84
CA ARG A 187 -9.08 1.83 -3.04
C ARG A 187 -10.58 1.59 -2.78
N PHE A 188 -11.01 0.34 -2.71
CA PHE A 188 -12.38 -0.09 -2.46
C PHE A 188 -12.57 -0.67 -1.06
N ASP A 189 -11.61 -0.50 -0.15
CA ASP A 189 -11.75 -0.96 1.23
C ASP A 189 -12.74 -0.05 1.98
N ALA A 190 -13.91 -0.59 2.37
CA ALA A 190 -14.89 0.11 3.21
C ALA A 190 -14.29 0.65 4.51
N ALA A 191 -13.28 -0.04 5.05
CA ALA A 191 -12.62 0.33 6.30
C ALA A 191 -11.48 1.34 6.07
N ASP A 192 -11.02 1.53 4.84
CA ASP A 192 -10.01 2.53 4.52
C ASP A 192 -10.71 3.86 4.26
N VAL A 193 -10.95 4.58 5.35
CA VAL A 193 -11.48 5.92 5.29
C VAL A 193 -10.44 6.81 4.60
N VAL A 194 -10.81 7.47 3.51
CA VAL A 194 -9.90 8.36 2.78
C VAL A 194 -9.34 9.40 3.75
N VAL A 195 -8.02 9.36 3.94
CA VAL A 195 -7.31 10.28 4.85
C VAL A 195 -6.75 11.44 4.05
N HIS A 196 -7.30 12.63 4.27
CA HIS A 196 -6.83 13.87 3.71
C HIS A 196 -5.85 14.56 4.65
N ARG A 197 -4.66 14.91 4.15
CA ARG A 197 -3.76 15.82 4.86
C ARG A 197 -4.28 17.25 4.74
N LYS A 198 -4.43 17.91 5.88
CA LYS A 198 -4.87 19.30 5.94
C LYS A 198 -3.65 20.23 5.87
N PRO A 199 -3.70 21.32 5.08
CA PRO A 199 -2.54 22.16 4.78
C PRO A 199 -2.05 23.00 5.96
N LEU A 200 -2.91 23.28 6.95
CA LEU A 200 -2.50 24.06 8.12
C LEU A 200 -1.62 23.26 9.08
N ARG A 201 -0.76 23.98 9.80
CA ARG A 201 0.00 23.44 10.93
C ARG A 201 -0.93 23.22 12.11
N CYS A 202 -0.66 22.18 12.90
CA CYS A 202 -1.37 21.97 14.15
C CYS A 202 -1.19 23.19 15.08
N PRO A 203 -2.26 23.78 15.63
CA PRO A 203 -2.14 24.94 16.52
C PRO A 203 -1.45 24.63 17.86
N SER A 204 -1.31 23.35 18.23
CA SER A 204 -0.66 22.95 19.49
C SER A 204 0.83 22.66 19.34
N CYS A 205 1.24 21.97 18.27
CA CYS A 205 2.64 21.54 18.08
C CYS A 205 3.32 22.14 16.85
N ALA A 206 2.63 23.00 16.09
CA ALA A 206 3.07 23.62 14.83
C ALA A 206 3.52 22.65 13.71
N GLY A 207 3.30 21.33 13.87
CA GLY A 207 3.61 20.32 12.85
C GLY A 207 2.57 20.24 11.73
N LEU A 208 3.01 19.95 10.50
CA LEU A 208 2.16 19.69 9.32
C LEU A 208 1.65 18.24 9.32
N THR A 209 0.95 17.85 10.38
CA THR A 209 0.54 16.46 10.64
C THR A 209 -0.96 16.33 10.89
N LEU A 210 -1.74 17.33 10.49
CA LEU A 210 -3.20 17.28 10.60
C LEU A 210 -3.78 16.39 9.49
N GLU A 211 -4.57 15.41 9.89
CA GLU A 211 -5.24 14.44 9.01
C GLU A 211 -6.75 14.48 9.30
N TRP A 212 -7.55 14.52 8.25
CA TRP A 212 -9.00 14.40 8.29
C TRP A 212 -9.40 13.11 7.58
N ARG A 213 -10.33 12.37 8.16
CA ARG A 213 -10.84 11.12 7.59
C ARG A 213 -12.22 11.39 7.01
N GLU A 214 -12.45 11.03 5.75
CA GLU A 214 -13.73 11.25 5.08
C GLU A 214 -14.90 10.61 5.85
N GLY A 215 -15.93 11.40 6.16
CA GLY A 215 -17.06 10.96 7.00
C GLY A 215 -16.84 11.11 8.51
N GLU A 216 -15.66 11.51 8.98
CA GLU A 216 -15.47 11.99 10.35
C GLU A 216 -15.72 13.51 10.46
N ASP A 217 -16.24 13.96 11.59
CA ASP A 217 -16.47 15.36 11.93
C ASP A 217 -15.27 16.02 12.63
N LYS A 218 -14.12 15.34 12.65
CA LYS A 218 -12.90 15.77 13.36
C LYS A 218 -11.64 15.63 12.52
N VAL A 219 -10.70 16.54 12.76
CA VAL A 219 -9.33 16.56 12.24
C VAL A 219 -8.38 16.20 13.39
N THR A 220 -7.47 15.26 13.16
CA THR A 220 -6.55 14.75 14.20
C THR A 220 -5.10 15.04 13.85
N CYS A 221 -4.30 15.41 14.85
CA CYS A 221 -2.86 15.57 14.71
C CYS A 221 -2.16 14.23 14.92
N ARG A 222 -1.46 13.74 13.90
CA ARG A 222 -0.76 12.45 13.93
C ARG A 222 0.53 12.45 14.75
N MET A 223 1.03 13.61 15.15
CA MET A 223 2.24 13.69 15.97
C MET A 223 2.00 13.01 17.33
N ARG A 224 2.81 11.99 17.62
CA ARG A 224 2.64 11.05 18.76
C ARG A 224 2.44 11.75 20.11
N ASP A 225 3.14 12.86 20.33
CA ASP A 225 3.11 13.58 21.60
C ASP A 225 2.03 14.67 21.65
N CYS A 226 1.44 15.02 20.50
CA CYS A 226 0.41 16.05 20.40
C CYS A 226 -1.00 15.43 20.46
N GLY A 227 -1.32 14.53 19.52
CA GLY A 227 -2.62 13.85 19.45
C GLY A 227 -3.85 14.77 19.37
N ARG A 228 -3.67 16.08 19.14
CA ARG A 228 -4.77 17.06 19.22
C ARG A 228 -5.88 16.71 18.23
N ILE A 229 -7.11 16.81 18.72
CA ILE A 229 -8.33 16.65 17.94
C ILE A 229 -8.98 18.03 17.81
N LEU A 230 -9.39 18.38 16.59
CA LEU A 230 -10.15 19.58 16.26
C LEU A 230 -11.45 19.13 15.60
N LEU A 231 -12.57 19.78 15.88
CA LEU A 231 -13.75 19.60 15.03
C LEU A 231 -13.46 20.20 13.64
N VAL A 232 -14.10 19.69 12.59
CA VAL A 232 -13.96 20.25 11.24
C VAL A 232 -14.34 21.73 11.22
N THR A 233 -15.39 22.12 11.94
CA THR A 233 -15.81 23.53 12.09
C THR A 233 -14.75 24.41 12.75
N GLU A 234 -14.06 23.90 13.78
CA GLU A 234 -12.96 24.61 14.42
C GLU A 234 -11.77 24.75 13.48
N TYR A 235 -11.46 23.69 12.72
CA TYR A 235 -10.40 23.72 11.72
C TYR A 235 -10.72 24.74 10.62
N ASP A 236 -11.95 24.78 10.13
CA ASP A 236 -12.37 25.71 9.07
C ASP A 236 -12.29 27.17 9.54
N ALA A 237 -12.66 27.45 10.79
CA ALA A 237 -12.48 28.78 11.40
C ALA A 237 -10.99 29.19 11.46
N LEU A 238 -10.08 28.25 11.73
CA LEU A 238 -8.64 28.52 11.70
C LEU A 238 -8.13 28.79 10.27
N VAL A 239 -8.68 28.10 9.27
CA VAL A 239 -8.39 28.37 7.85
C VAL A 239 -8.86 29.76 7.47
N GLU A 240 -10.08 30.13 7.84
CA GLU A 240 -10.63 31.44 7.55
C GLU A 240 -9.78 32.55 8.16
N GLU A 241 -9.37 32.41 9.42
CA GLU A 241 -8.49 33.37 10.10
C GLU A 241 -7.11 33.46 9.43
N ALA A 242 -6.54 32.33 8.99
CA ALA A 242 -5.24 32.31 8.31
C ALA A 242 -5.28 32.93 6.91
N VAL A 243 -6.42 32.88 6.22
CA VAL A 243 -6.61 33.45 4.87
C VAL A 243 -6.95 34.94 4.93
N LYS A 244 -7.40 35.48 6.07
CA LYS A 244 -7.69 36.91 6.20
C LYS A 244 -6.44 37.73 5.84
N PRO A 245 -6.54 38.64 4.85
CA PRO A 245 -5.41 39.45 4.45
C PRO A 245 -4.99 40.31 5.64
N VAL A 246 -3.74 40.13 6.09
CA VAL A 246 -3.13 41.01 7.08
C VAL A 246 -3.13 42.41 6.49
N ARG A 247 -4.06 43.26 6.92
CA ARG A 247 -4.04 44.68 6.59
C ARG A 247 -2.72 45.22 7.12
N ARG A 248 -1.75 45.45 6.23
CA ARG A 248 -0.52 46.16 6.56
C ARG A 248 -0.94 47.45 7.26
N PRO A 249 -0.53 47.70 8.51
CA PRO A 249 -0.79 48.99 9.13
C PRO A 249 -0.21 50.06 8.22
N ALA A 250 -1.02 51.06 7.89
CA ALA A 250 -0.58 52.20 7.09
C ALA A 250 0.69 52.76 7.77
N ARG A 251 1.79 52.84 7.01
CA ARG A 251 3.00 53.51 7.48
C ARG A 251 2.59 54.91 7.89
N SER A 252 2.57 55.20 9.20
CA SER A 252 2.44 56.56 9.69
C SER A 252 3.65 57.32 9.18
N GLU A 253 3.44 58.21 8.21
CA GLU A 253 4.44 59.18 7.76
C GLU A 253 4.74 60.10 8.95
N THR A 254 5.84 59.83 9.64
CA THR A 254 6.37 60.72 10.65
C THR A 254 6.91 61.96 9.92
N MET A 255 6.05 62.98 9.82
CA MET A 255 6.40 64.31 9.33
C MET A 255 7.38 64.92 10.35
N ILE A 256 8.67 64.93 10.01
CA ILE A 256 9.70 65.66 10.75
C ILE A 256 9.59 67.11 10.30
N THR A 257 8.92 67.94 11.09
CA THR A 257 8.98 69.41 10.96
C THR A 257 10.31 69.89 11.55
N LEU A 258 11.08 70.59 10.72
CA LEU A 258 12.32 71.29 11.05
C LEU A 258 12.03 72.61 11.78
#